data_AF-A0A7K4AG50-F1
#
_entry.id   AF-A0A7K4AG50-F1
#
_cell.length_a   1.000
_cell.length_b   1.000
_cell.length_c   1.000
_cell.angle_alpha   90.00
_cell.angle_beta   90.00
_cell.angle_gamma   90.00
#
_symmetry.space_group_name_H-M   'P 1'
#
loop_
_entity.id
_entity.type
_entity.pdbx_description
1 polymer ?
#
loop_
_entity_poly.entity_id
_entity_poly.type
_entity_poly.pdbx_seq_one_letter_code
_entity_poly.pdbx_strand_id
1 'polypeptide(L)'
;MSSLSEGSDIKNLNDIVYHVIVSIEGGSIIARDVGGNVISSGVAGTDDSRVITEAITFVPDNGNVLISNGEYLLSADTQFYLDEGDLNPFWICIPILGNKNVHIFGYGAGITVLKLKPNQFSVGHPVAMMLNRAISLDPGFTAFTVANMTFDGNRDNQEQWYKDGASLILTGSPRSGGNYYNLEFKNSYGTGLYLGNNGMGSESHSSITNVVARDCSLEGILLDTAQDTVVSDCVFERCRTGLTIHGNNDYQTRTKDRIVVKDISCIASPLTIWCINDLQMSSVNMDCTASPNAYG
;
A
#
# COMPACT_ATOMS: atom_id res chain seq x y z
N MET A 1 5.40 -35.94 -3.89
CA MET A 1 5.40 -35.24 -2.58
C MET A 1 6.77 -34.62 -2.38
N SER A 2 6.93 -33.37 -2.76
CA SER A 2 8.11 -32.55 -2.43
C SER A 2 7.59 -31.34 -1.67
N SER A 3 7.86 -31.31 -0.37
CA SER A 3 7.50 -30.23 0.54
C SER A 3 8.25 -28.96 0.13
N LEU A 4 7.49 -27.95 -0.31
CA LEU A 4 7.97 -26.57 -0.30
C LEU A 4 8.19 -26.18 1.16
N SER A 5 9.43 -25.85 1.52
CA SER A 5 9.78 -25.40 2.86
C SER A 5 9.20 -24.01 3.08
N GLU A 6 8.21 -23.91 3.96
CA GLU A 6 7.78 -22.65 4.57
C GLU A 6 8.90 -22.14 5.49
N GLY A 7 9.80 -21.32 4.93
CA GLY A 7 10.63 -20.42 5.69
C GLY A 7 10.07 -19.02 5.54
N SER A 8 9.23 -18.57 6.48
CA SER A 8 8.96 -17.15 6.62
C SER A 8 10.24 -16.51 7.17
N ASP A 9 11.11 -16.02 6.29
CA ASP A 9 12.23 -15.16 6.68
C ASP A 9 11.69 -13.79 7.11
N ILE A 10 10.98 -13.77 8.25
CA ILE A 10 10.68 -12.54 8.96
C ILE A 10 12.02 -12.06 9.52
N LYS A 11 12.74 -11.26 8.73
CA LYS A 11 13.95 -10.58 9.18
C LYS A 11 13.59 -9.78 10.43
N ASN A 12 14.31 -10.05 11.51
CA ASN A 12 14.18 -9.26 12.72
C ASN A 12 14.53 -7.81 12.37
N LEU A 13 13.74 -6.83 12.80
CA LEU A 13 13.96 -5.40 12.47
C LEU A 13 15.38 -4.92 12.85
N ASN A 14 16.01 -5.60 13.80
CA ASN A 14 17.36 -5.35 14.28
C ASN A 14 18.48 -5.83 13.34
N ASP A 15 18.18 -6.68 12.35
CA ASP A 15 19.14 -7.24 11.39
C ASP A 15 19.15 -6.49 10.05
N ILE A 16 18.28 -5.48 9.90
CA ILE A 16 18.19 -4.65 8.69
C ILE A 16 19.15 -3.48 8.80
N VAL A 17 20.05 -3.36 7.83
CA VAL A 17 20.91 -2.18 7.69
C VAL A 17 20.13 -1.07 6.98
N TYR A 18 19.66 -0.10 7.75
CA TYR A 18 19.03 1.10 7.22
C TYR A 18 20.06 2.03 6.60
N HIS A 19 19.67 2.74 5.54
CA HIS A 19 20.49 3.77 4.92
C HIS A 19 20.09 5.16 5.44
N VAL A 20 18.79 5.34 5.71
CA VAL A 20 18.21 6.58 6.23
C VAL A 20 17.22 6.25 7.34
N ILE A 21 17.24 7.08 8.38
CA ILE A 21 16.28 7.05 9.49
C ILE A 21 15.55 8.39 9.51
N VAL A 22 14.21 8.34 9.48
CA VAL A 22 13.32 9.48 9.66
C VAL A 22 12.77 9.45 11.08
N SER A 23 12.89 10.54 11.83
CA SER A 23 12.43 10.64 13.22
C SER A 23 11.75 11.99 13.49
N ILE A 24 10.90 12.04 14.52
CA ILE A 24 10.40 13.29 15.09
C ILE A 24 11.17 13.57 16.39
N GLU A 25 11.83 14.73 16.45
CA GLU A 25 12.67 15.16 17.58
C GLU A 25 12.41 16.63 17.87
N GLY A 26 11.99 16.95 19.10
CA GLY A 26 11.84 18.35 19.53
C GLY A 26 10.87 19.20 18.69
N GLY A 27 9.85 18.59 18.09
CA GLY A 27 8.89 19.26 17.19
C GLY A 27 9.35 19.36 15.73
N SER A 28 10.50 18.80 15.40
CA SER A 28 11.00 18.72 14.02
C SER A 28 10.91 17.29 13.51
N ILE A 29 10.59 17.13 12.23
CA ILE A 29 10.83 15.88 11.50
C ILE A 29 12.21 15.97 10.84
N ILE A 30 13.02 14.92 10.96
CA ILE A 30 14.40 14.91 10.50
C ILE A 30 14.70 13.57 9.82
N ALA A 31 15.26 13.60 8.61
CA ALA A 31 15.85 12.46 7.95
C ALA A 31 17.37 12.52 8.08
N ARG A 32 18.00 11.45 8.58
CA ARG A 32 19.46 11.33 8.70
C ARG A 32 19.98 10.07 8.03
N ASP A 33 21.16 10.17 7.43
CA ASP A 33 21.92 9.00 7.02
C ASP A 33 22.47 8.24 8.24
N VAL A 34 23.05 7.06 8.01
CA VAL A 34 23.70 6.25 9.05
C VAL A 34 24.91 6.92 9.73
N GLY A 35 25.51 7.94 9.11
CA GLY A 35 26.58 8.74 9.68
C GLY A 35 26.06 9.85 10.62
N GLY A 36 24.74 10.02 10.72
CA GLY A 36 24.10 11.08 11.47
C GLY A 36 24.01 12.41 10.72
N ASN A 37 24.35 12.46 9.43
CA ASN A 37 24.22 13.68 8.64
C ASN A 37 22.74 13.91 8.29
N VAL A 38 22.28 15.15 8.41
CA VAL A 38 20.92 15.53 8.05
C VAL A 38 20.79 15.57 6.52
N ILE A 39 19.86 14.77 6.00
CA ILE A 39 19.46 14.77 4.59
C ILE A 39 18.38 15.81 4.37
N SER A 40 17.40 15.83 5.27
CA SER A 40 16.26 16.74 5.21
C SER A 40 15.68 16.98 6.59
N SER A 41 15.01 18.12 6.76
CA SER A 41 14.25 18.42 7.98
C SER A 41 13.09 19.38 7.71
N GLY A 42 12.15 19.40 8.63
CA GLY A 42 10.99 20.28 8.63
C GLY A 42 10.35 20.38 10.02
N VAL A 43 9.27 21.14 10.12
CA VAL A 43 8.45 21.20 11.34
C VAL A 43 7.47 20.04 11.31
N ALA A 44 7.54 19.17 12.33
CA ALA A 44 6.71 17.98 12.41
C ALA A 44 5.21 18.36 12.37
N GLY A 45 4.42 17.60 11.62
CA GLY A 45 2.98 17.81 11.51
C GLY A 45 2.55 18.94 10.54
N THR A 46 3.48 19.74 10.01
CA THR A 46 3.16 20.74 8.98
C THR A 46 2.94 20.07 7.64
N ASP A 47 3.96 19.36 7.16
CA ASP A 47 3.89 18.42 6.04
C ASP A 47 5.11 17.51 6.13
N ASP A 48 4.90 16.32 6.64
CA ASP A 48 5.96 15.34 6.87
C ASP A 48 6.29 14.54 5.59
N SER A 49 5.41 14.62 4.58
CA SER A 49 5.53 13.87 3.33
C SER A 49 6.79 14.23 2.54
N ARG A 50 7.18 15.51 2.54
CA ARG A 50 8.40 15.98 1.87
C ARG A 50 9.66 15.33 2.44
N VAL A 51 9.82 15.33 3.77
CA VAL A 51 11.02 14.77 4.42
C VAL A 51 11.11 13.26 4.21
N ILE A 52 9.97 12.56 4.24
CA ILE A 52 9.90 11.13 3.94
C ILE A 52 10.26 10.85 2.47
N THR A 53 9.72 11.63 1.54
CA THR A 53 10.01 11.51 0.11
C THR A 53 11.49 11.76 -0.20
N GLU A 54 12.09 12.78 0.43
CA GLU A 54 13.52 13.08 0.29
C GLU A 54 14.39 11.95 0.88
N ALA A 55 13.99 11.34 2.00
CA ALA A 55 14.66 10.16 2.56
C ALA A 55 14.64 8.95 1.59
N ILE A 56 13.48 8.65 1.00
CA ILE A 56 13.31 7.57 0.02
C ILE A 56 14.10 7.83 -1.26
N THR A 57 14.15 9.09 -1.70
CA THR A 57 14.91 9.49 -2.89
C THR A 57 16.42 9.34 -2.66
N PHE A 58 16.88 9.66 -1.44
CA PHE A 58 18.30 9.66 -1.09
C PHE A 58 18.94 8.27 -1.05
N VAL A 59 18.21 7.24 -0.59
CA VAL A 59 18.79 5.90 -0.49
C VAL A 59 19.20 5.36 -1.87
N PRO A 60 20.22 4.50 -1.98
CA PRO A 60 20.52 3.83 -3.25
C PRO A 60 19.34 2.93 -3.70
N ASP A 61 19.40 2.43 -4.93
CA ASP A 61 18.45 1.39 -5.36
C ASP A 61 18.58 0.14 -4.47
N ASN A 62 17.45 -0.46 -4.10
CA ASN A 62 17.34 -1.49 -3.04
C ASN A 62 17.75 -0.99 -1.64
N GLY A 63 17.74 0.33 -1.43
CA GLY A 63 18.01 0.93 -0.14
C GLY A 63 16.89 0.73 0.87
N ASN A 64 17.25 0.79 2.16
CA ASN A 64 16.33 0.63 3.29
C ASN A 64 16.11 1.97 3.99
N VAL A 65 14.85 2.36 4.21
CA VAL A 65 14.45 3.53 5.00
C VAL A 65 13.70 3.07 6.24
N LEU A 66 14.09 3.57 7.41
CA LEU A 66 13.33 3.41 8.64
C LEU A 66 12.57 4.71 8.95
N ILE A 67 11.26 4.62 9.12
CA ILE A 67 10.43 5.68 9.68
C ILE A 67 10.21 5.32 11.15
N SER A 68 10.68 6.19 12.03
CA SER A 68 10.66 5.92 13.47
C SER A 68 9.24 5.90 14.04
N ASN A 69 9.13 5.58 15.32
CA ASN A 69 7.86 5.70 16.03
C ASN A 69 7.37 7.16 16.01
N GLY A 70 6.07 7.35 15.81
CA GLY A 70 5.45 8.68 15.71
C GLY A 70 4.24 8.68 14.80
N GLU A 71 3.43 9.74 14.91
CA GLU A 71 2.38 10.08 13.93
C GLU A 71 2.94 11.16 13.01
N TYR A 72 2.94 10.88 11.70
CA TYR A 72 3.45 11.73 10.65
C TYR A 72 2.28 12.23 9.80
N LEU A 73 2.11 13.56 9.70
CA LEU A 73 1.00 14.16 8.98
C LEU A 73 1.39 14.50 7.54
N LEU A 74 0.71 13.88 6.60
CA LEU A 74 1.06 13.92 5.18
C LEU A 74 0.12 14.84 4.39
N SER A 75 0.69 15.71 3.55
CA SER A 75 -0.06 16.51 2.57
C SER A 75 -0.01 15.80 1.20
N ALA A 76 -1.12 15.81 0.48
CA ALA A 76 -1.23 15.26 -0.87
C ALA A 76 -1.05 16.39 -1.89
N ASP A 77 0.20 16.82 -2.08
CA ASP A 77 0.53 18.03 -2.86
C ASP A 77 1.23 17.72 -4.20
N THR A 78 1.61 16.45 -4.44
CA THR A 78 2.23 16.05 -5.71
C THR A 78 1.18 15.59 -6.69
N GLN A 79 1.00 16.34 -7.78
CA GLN A 79 0.08 15.96 -8.84
C GLN A 79 0.70 14.88 -9.76
N PHE A 80 -0.08 13.85 -10.08
CA PHE A 80 0.37 12.76 -10.93
C PHE A 80 -0.78 12.14 -11.74
N TYR A 81 -0.58 11.92 -13.05
CA TYR A 81 -1.58 11.34 -13.95
C TYR A 81 -1.30 9.85 -14.14
N LEU A 82 -2.26 8.99 -13.79
CA LEU A 82 -2.06 7.54 -13.79
C LEU A 82 -1.93 6.95 -15.20
N ASP A 83 -2.51 7.58 -16.21
CA ASP A 83 -2.41 7.14 -17.60
C ASP A 83 -2.05 8.29 -18.54
N GLU A 84 -1.39 7.96 -19.64
CA GLU A 84 -1.01 8.96 -20.66
C GLU A 84 -2.27 9.57 -21.29
N GLY A 85 -2.36 10.90 -21.27
CA GLY A 85 -3.53 11.62 -21.78
C GLY A 85 -4.73 11.70 -20.83
N ASP A 86 -4.62 11.17 -19.61
CA ASP A 86 -5.67 11.38 -18.60
C ASP A 86 -5.75 12.87 -18.22
N LEU A 87 -6.98 13.33 -17.99
CA LEU A 87 -7.28 14.70 -17.55
C LEU A 87 -7.55 14.77 -16.04
N ASN A 88 -7.65 13.61 -15.37
CA ASN A 88 -7.96 13.51 -13.96
C ASN A 88 -6.70 13.12 -13.16
N PRO A 89 -6.01 14.09 -12.55
CA PRO A 89 -4.83 13.76 -11.75
C PRO A 89 -5.21 13.08 -10.44
N PHE A 90 -4.24 12.36 -9.90
CA PHE A 90 -4.15 12.00 -8.50
C PHE A 90 -3.21 12.95 -7.77
N TRP A 91 -3.46 13.10 -6.48
CA TRP A 91 -2.64 13.88 -5.58
C TRP A 91 -1.95 12.94 -4.59
N ILE A 92 -0.63 13.02 -4.55
CA ILE A 92 0.23 12.02 -3.92
C ILE A 92 0.95 12.66 -2.75
N CYS A 93 1.00 11.97 -1.62
CA CYS A 93 1.84 12.41 -0.50
C CYS A 93 3.28 11.95 -0.69
N ILE A 94 3.49 10.66 -0.93
CA ILE A 94 4.81 10.04 -1.06
C ILE A 94 4.93 9.43 -2.46
N PRO A 95 5.43 10.20 -3.45
CA PRO A 95 5.70 9.69 -4.79
C PRO A 95 7.01 8.89 -4.81
N ILE A 96 6.95 7.63 -5.24
CA ILE A 96 8.08 6.75 -5.49
C ILE A 96 8.07 6.45 -6.99
N LEU A 97 8.80 7.27 -7.74
CA LEU A 97 8.68 7.30 -9.20
C LEU A 97 9.93 6.77 -9.90
N GLY A 98 9.72 6.28 -11.12
CA GLY A 98 10.80 5.89 -12.03
C GLY A 98 11.53 4.65 -11.53
N ASN A 99 10.85 3.50 -11.56
CA ASN A 99 11.35 2.14 -11.30
C ASN A 99 12.20 1.91 -10.03
N LYS A 100 12.12 2.82 -9.06
CA LYS A 100 12.88 2.77 -7.81
C LYS A 100 12.56 1.50 -7.00
N ASN A 101 13.60 0.71 -6.73
CA ASN A 101 13.55 -0.35 -5.72
C ASN A 101 13.91 0.25 -4.36
N VAL A 102 13.03 0.07 -3.38
CA VAL A 102 13.21 0.60 -2.03
C VAL A 102 12.43 -0.22 -1.02
N HIS A 103 12.93 -0.27 0.20
CA HIS A 103 12.31 -0.97 1.31
C HIS A 103 12.07 0.01 2.46
N ILE A 104 10.82 0.17 2.86
CA ILE A 104 10.36 1.17 3.82
C ILE A 104 9.76 0.45 5.02
N PHE A 105 10.31 0.75 6.21
CA PHE A 105 9.96 0.06 7.44
C PHE A 105 9.53 1.07 8.51
N GLY A 106 8.60 0.64 9.36
CA GLY A 106 8.30 1.32 10.63
C GLY A 106 8.55 0.40 11.83
N TYR A 107 8.04 0.81 12.99
CA TYR A 107 8.17 0.06 14.24
C TYR A 107 6.96 -0.83 14.59
N GLY A 108 5.92 -0.83 13.76
CA GLY A 108 4.71 -1.64 13.92
C GLY A 108 3.43 -0.83 13.75
N ALA A 109 2.32 -1.53 13.50
CA ALA A 109 0.99 -0.94 13.50
C ALA A 109 0.70 -0.22 14.83
N GLY A 110 0.19 1.00 14.76
CA GLY A 110 -0.07 1.88 15.89
C GLY A 110 1.17 2.55 16.51
N ILE A 111 2.39 2.18 16.09
CA ILE A 111 3.65 2.76 16.60
C ILE A 111 4.24 3.75 15.60
N THR A 112 4.36 3.35 14.33
CA THR A 112 4.66 4.27 13.22
C THR A 112 3.38 4.48 12.43
N VAL A 113 2.87 5.70 12.40
CA VAL A 113 1.59 6.05 11.77
C VAL A 113 1.80 7.12 10.72
N LEU A 114 1.49 6.81 9.47
CA LEU A 114 1.42 7.76 8.37
C LEU A 114 -0.05 8.18 8.20
N LYS A 115 -0.36 9.44 8.42
CA LYS A 115 -1.75 9.93 8.47
C LYS A 115 -1.98 11.07 7.50
N LEU A 116 -3.05 10.97 6.71
CA LEU A 116 -3.46 12.04 5.80
C LEU A 116 -3.91 13.26 6.62
N LYS A 117 -3.41 14.45 6.28
CA LYS A 117 -3.89 15.70 6.90
C LYS A 117 -5.38 15.93 6.61
N PRO A 118 -6.08 16.72 7.44
CA PRO A 118 -7.45 17.15 7.14
C PRO A 118 -7.58 17.84 5.77
N ASN A 119 -8.73 17.69 5.11
CA ASN A 119 -9.10 18.36 3.86
C ASN A 119 -8.11 18.12 2.71
N GLN A 120 -7.59 16.91 2.60
CA GLN A 120 -6.71 16.49 1.51
C GLN A 120 -7.41 15.62 0.48
N PHE A 121 -8.55 15.01 0.81
CA PHE A 121 -9.32 14.18 -0.11
C PHE A 121 -10.71 14.78 -0.34
N SER A 122 -11.02 15.09 -1.60
CA SER A 122 -12.27 15.73 -2.04
C SER A 122 -12.52 15.54 -3.53
N VAL A 123 -13.70 15.94 -4.01
CA VAL A 123 -14.02 15.93 -5.44
C VAL A 123 -13.00 16.76 -6.22
N GLY A 124 -12.33 16.12 -7.20
CA GLY A 124 -11.25 16.76 -7.98
C GLY A 124 -9.87 16.70 -7.32
N HIS A 125 -9.78 16.14 -6.11
CA HIS A 125 -8.53 15.91 -5.37
C HIS A 125 -8.45 14.45 -4.86
N PRO A 126 -8.46 13.44 -5.75
CA PRO A 126 -8.32 12.04 -5.32
C PRO A 126 -6.90 11.78 -4.85
N VAL A 127 -6.77 11.06 -3.74
CA VAL A 127 -5.47 10.83 -3.08
C VAL A 127 -5.01 9.39 -3.23
N ALA A 128 -3.72 9.23 -3.53
CA ALA A 128 -2.97 8.03 -3.19
C ALA A 128 -1.85 8.43 -2.21
N MET A 129 -1.92 7.98 -0.95
CA MET A 129 -0.96 8.48 0.06
C MET A 129 0.48 8.07 -0.29
N MET A 130 0.70 6.84 -0.71
CA MET A 130 1.95 6.38 -1.28
C MET A 130 1.70 5.82 -2.68
N LEU A 131 2.43 6.31 -3.67
CA LEU A 131 2.38 5.82 -5.04
C LEU A 131 3.74 5.26 -5.44
N ASN A 132 3.81 3.99 -5.83
CA ASN A 132 4.98 3.44 -6.52
C ASN A 132 4.63 3.10 -7.98
N ARG A 133 5.21 3.84 -8.92
CA ARG A 133 4.90 3.72 -10.35
C ARG A 133 6.02 4.29 -11.23
N ALA A 134 6.22 3.74 -12.42
CA ALA A 134 7.10 4.36 -13.41
C ALA A 134 6.57 5.73 -13.88
N ILE A 135 7.44 6.61 -14.37
CA ILE A 135 7.01 7.95 -14.84
C ILE A 135 6.32 7.86 -16.22
N SER A 136 6.63 6.82 -16.98
CA SER A 136 6.18 6.60 -18.36
C SER A 136 5.49 5.22 -18.47
N LEU A 137 5.44 4.67 -19.68
CA LEU A 137 5.06 3.28 -19.96
C LEU A 137 6.16 2.26 -19.58
N ASP A 138 7.25 2.70 -18.95
CA ASP A 138 8.31 1.83 -18.47
C ASP A 138 7.80 0.88 -17.36
N PRO A 139 8.45 -0.28 -17.15
CA PRO A 139 8.23 -1.10 -15.97
C PRO A 139 8.45 -0.32 -14.67
N GLY A 140 7.68 -0.67 -13.65
CA GLY A 140 7.85 -0.21 -12.28
C GLY A 140 8.99 -0.94 -11.57
N PHE A 141 8.87 -1.07 -10.26
CA PHE A 141 9.87 -1.73 -9.41
C PHE A 141 9.95 -3.24 -9.67
N THR A 142 11.08 -3.83 -9.28
CA THR A 142 11.30 -5.29 -9.22
C THR A 142 11.55 -5.80 -7.81
N ALA A 143 11.77 -4.90 -6.85
CA ALA A 143 11.87 -5.18 -5.43
C ALA A 143 11.36 -3.97 -4.62
N PHE A 144 10.23 -4.15 -3.93
CA PHE A 144 9.63 -3.10 -3.11
C PHE A 144 9.12 -3.67 -1.80
N THR A 145 9.27 -2.93 -0.72
CA THR A 145 8.75 -3.35 0.58
C THR A 145 8.16 -2.18 1.33
N VAL A 146 6.98 -2.40 1.91
CA VAL A 146 6.38 -1.51 2.92
C VAL A 146 5.95 -2.38 4.08
N ALA A 147 6.47 -2.11 5.28
CA ALA A 147 6.19 -2.96 6.42
C ALA A 147 6.19 -2.26 7.77
N ASN A 148 5.50 -2.87 8.74
CA ASN A 148 5.53 -2.51 10.15
C ASN A 148 5.03 -1.08 10.42
N MET A 149 3.86 -0.70 9.91
CA MET A 149 3.29 0.64 10.15
C MET A 149 1.78 0.69 9.91
N THR A 150 1.16 1.78 10.37
CA THR A 150 -0.23 2.12 10.04
C THR A 150 -0.26 3.20 8.98
N PHE A 151 -1.15 3.05 7.99
CA PHE A 151 -1.62 4.14 7.14
C PHE A 151 -3.05 4.51 7.55
N ASP A 152 -3.28 5.80 7.84
CA ASP A 152 -4.55 6.35 8.28
C ASP A 152 -5.04 7.40 7.27
N GLY A 153 -6.10 7.09 6.54
CA GLY A 153 -6.71 8.01 5.58
C GLY A 153 -7.47 9.17 6.23
N ASN A 154 -7.61 9.15 7.56
CA ASN A 154 -8.21 10.23 8.35
C ASN A 154 -9.62 10.62 7.84
N ARG A 155 -10.42 9.61 7.42
CA ARG A 155 -11.73 9.74 6.76
C ARG A 155 -12.65 10.81 7.35
N ASP A 156 -12.76 10.85 8.67
CA ASP A 156 -13.67 11.77 9.37
C ASP A 156 -13.32 13.26 9.17
N ASN A 157 -12.11 13.55 8.70
CA ASN A 157 -11.62 14.89 8.38
C ASN A 157 -11.42 15.11 6.86
N GLN A 158 -12.00 14.24 6.03
CA GLN A 158 -12.00 14.38 4.58
C GLN A 158 -13.43 14.57 4.05
N GLU A 159 -13.56 15.05 2.81
CA GLU A 159 -14.86 15.11 2.15
C GLU A 159 -15.26 13.71 1.68
N GLN A 160 -16.53 13.33 1.91
CA GLN A 160 -17.04 12.04 1.45
C GLN A 160 -17.14 12.01 -0.06
N TRP A 161 -16.23 11.27 -0.68
CA TRP A 161 -16.21 11.02 -2.11
C TRP A 161 -15.58 9.65 -2.41
N TYR A 162 -15.83 9.11 -3.60
CA TYR A 162 -15.32 7.81 -4.01
C TYR A 162 -14.74 7.92 -5.41
N LYS A 163 -13.50 7.45 -5.56
CA LYS A 163 -12.81 7.43 -6.85
C LYS A 163 -11.99 6.15 -6.95
N ASP A 164 -12.23 5.38 -8.00
CA ASP A 164 -11.35 4.27 -8.35
C ASP A 164 -9.92 4.77 -8.57
N GLY A 165 -8.96 4.05 -8.00
CA GLY A 165 -7.54 4.41 -7.89
C GLY A 165 -7.17 5.10 -6.57
N ALA A 166 -8.13 5.67 -5.82
CA ALA A 166 -7.80 6.33 -4.57
C ALA A 166 -7.46 5.30 -3.49
N SER A 167 -6.33 5.47 -2.80
CA SER A 167 -5.88 4.48 -1.83
C SER A 167 -4.85 5.00 -0.82
N LEU A 168 -4.55 4.19 0.20
CA LEU A 168 -3.44 4.48 1.10
C LEU A 168 -2.10 4.07 0.46
N ILE A 169 -2.07 2.93 -0.23
CA ILE A 169 -0.97 2.55 -1.12
C ILE A 169 -1.54 2.22 -2.49
N LEU A 170 -1.00 2.87 -3.53
CA LEU A 170 -1.26 2.56 -4.93
C LEU A 170 0.05 2.12 -5.59
N THR A 171 0.00 1.01 -6.31
CA THR A 171 1.08 0.63 -7.23
C THR A 171 0.57 0.56 -8.67
N GLY A 172 1.45 0.86 -9.63
CA GLY A 172 1.13 0.88 -11.06
C GLY A 172 2.34 0.54 -11.94
N SER A 173 2.12 0.42 -13.26
CA SER A 173 3.06 -0.11 -14.26
C SER A 173 3.36 -1.61 -14.12
N PRO A 174 3.90 -2.30 -15.15
CA PRO A 174 4.34 -3.69 -15.00
C PRO A 174 5.43 -3.78 -13.93
N ARG A 175 5.25 -4.60 -12.90
CA ARG A 175 6.16 -4.64 -11.74
C ARG A 175 6.18 -6.01 -11.07
N SER A 176 7.16 -6.24 -10.20
CA SER A 176 7.29 -7.51 -9.49
C SER A 176 7.89 -7.36 -8.10
N GLY A 177 7.69 -8.36 -7.24
CA GLY A 177 8.43 -8.47 -5.98
C GLY A 177 7.96 -7.51 -4.88
N GLY A 178 6.68 -7.14 -4.89
CA GLY A 178 6.08 -6.32 -3.84
C GLY A 178 5.90 -7.12 -2.54
N ASN A 179 6.39 -6.59 -1.43
CA ASN A 179 6.26 -7.22 -0.12
C ASN A 179 5.59 -6.24 0.86
N TYR A 180 4.39 -6.59 1.31
CA TYR A 180 3.56 -5.74 2.17
C TYR A 180 3.21 -6.54 3.42
N TYR A 181 3.77 -6.18 4.58
CA TYR A 181 3.56 -7.00 5.77
C TYR A 181 3.56 -6.25 7.10
N ASN A 182 2.82 -6.79 8.06
CA ASN A 182 2.62 -6.18 9.38
C ASN A 182 2.07 -4.74 9.25
N LEU A 183 1.08 -4.56 8.39
CA LEU A 183 0.49 -3.26 8.09
C LEU A 183 -0.91 -3.14 8.68
N GLU A 184 -1.27 -1.91 9.07
CA GLU A 184 -2.66 -1.53 9.29
C GLU A 184 -3.07 -0.45 8.29
N PHE A 185 -4.19 -0.67 7.61
CA PHE A 185 -4.86 0.33 6.78
C PHE A 185 -6.14 0.73 7.49
N LYS A 186 -6.36 2.03 7.72
CA LYS A 186 -7.60 2.48 8.37
C LYS A 186 -8.15 3.78 7.85
N ASN A 187 -9.47 3.95 8.05
CA ASN A 187 -10.20 5.20 7.81
C ASN A 187 -9.91 5.78 6.41
N SER A 188 -10.04 4.97 5.37
CA SER A 188 -9.85 5.44 3.98
C SER A 188 -11.20 5.69 3.32
N TYR A 189 -11.33 6.77 2.55
CA TYR A 189 -12.44 6.88 1.58
C TYR A 189 -12.19 6.02 0.33
N GLY A 190 -10.93 5.65 0.07
CA GLY A 190 -10.52 4.75 -0.99
C GLY A 190 -10.20 3.34 -0.49
N THR A 191 -9.34 2.66 -1.25
CA THR A 191 -8.80 1.34 -0.94
C THR A 191 -7.69 1.42 0.11
N GLY A 192 -7.46 0.36 0.89
CA GLY A 192 -6.26 0.25 1.74
C GLY A 192 -5.00 0.09 0.88
N LEU A 193 -4.81 -1.11 0.32
CA LEU A 193 -3.74 -1.43 -0.63
C LEU A 193 -4.33 -1.77 -2.00
N TYR A 194 -3.93 -1.02 -3.02
CA TYR A 194 -4.34 -1.24 -4.40
C TYR A 194 -3.12 -1.62 -5.25
N LEU A 195 -3.01 -2.90 -5.60
CA LEU A 195 -2.11 -3.34 -6.66
C LEU A 195 -2.79 -3.08 -8.02
N GLY A 196 -2.67 -1.84 -8.50
CA GLY A 196 -3.39 -1.33 -9.67
C GLY A 196 -2.85 -1.80 -11.01
N ASN A 197 -3.71 -1.78 -12.03
CA ASN A 197 -3.32 -2.08 -13.42
C ASN A 197 -2.99 -0.80 -14.23
N ASN A 198 -2.99 0.36 -13.57
CA ASN A 198 -2.76 1.67 -14.16
C ASN A 198 -1.33 1.84 -14.70
N GLY A 199 -1.15 2.66 -15.73
CA GLY A 199 0.17 2.85 -16.35
C GLY A 199 0.65 1.63 -17.14
N MET A 200 -0.29 0.84 -17.67
CA MET A 200 -0.09 -0.33 -18.54
C MET A 200 0.57 -1.55 -17.89
N GLY A 201 -0.13 -2.28 -17.02
CA GLY A 201 0.28 -3.64 -16.64
C GLY A 201 0.05 -3.99 -15.18
N SER A 202 0.36 -5.24 -14.81
CA SER A 202 0.06 -5.78 -13.49
C SER A 202 1.29 -6.00 -12.61
N GLU A 203 1.03 -6.19 -11.32
CA GLU A 203 2.02 -6.64 -10.35
C GLU A 203 2.12 -8.18 -10.36
N SER A 204 3.35 -8.69 -10.24
CA SER A 204 3.62 -10.12 -10.11
C SER A 204 4.50 -10.46 -8.90
N HIS A 205 4.52 -11.72 -8.49
CA HIS A 205 5.45 -12.24 -7.46
C HIS A 205 5.39 -11.46 -6.15
N SER A 206 4.17 -11.18 -5.67
CA SER A 206 3.97 -10.31 -4.51
C SER A 206 3.42 -11.05 -3.31
N SER A 207 3.77 -10.57 -2.13
CA SER A 207 3.33 -11.14 -0.85
C SER A 207 2.68 -10.07 0.00
N ILE A 208 1.47 -10.35 0.45
CA ILE A 208 0.72 -9.51 1.38
C ILE A 208 0.41 -10.36 2.61
N THR A 209 1.04 -10.05 3.74
CA THR A 209 1.02 -10.95 4.91
C THR A 209 0.81 -10.18 6.21
N ASN A 210 -0.07 -10.67 7.09
CA ASN A 210 -0.33 -10.03 8.38
C ASN A 210 -0.74 -8.56 8.20
N VAL A 211 -1.76 -8.33 7.38
CA VAL A 211 -2.32 -7.01 7.10
C VAL A 211 -3.72 -6.90 7.69
N VAL A 212 -4.00 -5.78 8.33
CA VAL A 212 -5.32 -5.47 8.85
C VAL A 212 -5.88 -4.23 8.17
N ALA A 213 -7.04 -4.33 7.52
CA ALA A 213 -7.73 -3.19 6.93
C ALA A 213 -9.05 -2.93 7.64
N ARG A 214 -9.27 -1.69 8.07
CA ARG A 214 -10.45 -1.27 8.84
C ARG A 214 -11.09 -0.04 8.25
N ASP A 215 -12.41 -0.06 8.11
CA ASP A 215 -13.18 1.13 7.75
C ASP A 215 -12.70 1.78 6.42
N CYS A 216 -12.25 0.95 5.46
CA CYS A 216 -11.97 1.40 4.09
C CYS A 216 -13.30 1.48 3.33
N SER A 217 -13.60 2.64 2.76
CA SER A 217 -14.91 2.86 2.14
C SER A 217 -15.01 2.22 0.74
N LEU A 218 -13.87 1.76 0.21
CA LEU A 218 -13.77 0.80 -0.89
C LEU A 218 -13.19 -0.53 -0.36
N GLU A 219 -12.18 -1.09 -1.01
CA GLU A 219 -11.59 -2.37 -0.65
C GLU A 219 -10.59 -2.23 0.51
N GLY A 220 -10.43 -3.27 1.34
CA GLY A 220 -9.25 -3.38 2.20
C GLY A 220 -7.99 -3.62 1.35
N ILE A 221 -8.04 -4.64 0.51
CA ILE A 221 -7.03 -4.96 -0.50
C ILE A 221 -7.71 -5.16 -1.86
N LEU A 222 -7.14 -4.57 -2.92
CA LEU A 222 -7.52 -4.79 -4.31
C LEU A 222 -6.32 -5.30 -5.10
N LEU A 223 -6.46 -6.51 -5.64
CA LEU A 223 -5.55 -7.09 -6.63
C LEU A 223 -6.17 -6.92 -8.00
N ASP A 224 -5.65 -6.02 -8.84
CA ASP A 224 -6.18 -5.80 -10.18
C ASP A 224 -5.23 -6.35 -11.24
N THR A 225 -5.64 -7.47 -11.83
CA THR A 225 -4.87 -8.26 -12.81
C THR A 225 -3.53 -8.80 -12.29
N ALA A 226 -3.33 -8.81 -10.97
CA ALA A 226 -2.11 -9.32 -10.34
C ALA A 226 -1.87 -10.81 -10.67
N GLN A 227 -0.60 -11.21 -10.65
CA GLN A 227 -0.18 -12.59 -10.88
C GLN A 227 0.80 -13.06 -9.79
N ASP A 228 0.95 -14.37 -9.59
CA ASP A 228 1.93 -14.96 -8.66
C ASP A 228 1.89 -14.31 -7.27
N THR A 229 0.69 -14.08 -6.75
CA THR A 229 0.49 -13.27 -5.53
C THR A 229 -0.09 -14.10 -4.41
N VAL A 230 0.47 -13.93 -3.21
CA VAL A 230 0.01 -14.56 -1.97
C VAL A 230 -0.60 -13.48 -1.07
N VAL A 231 -1.82 -13.73 -0.58
CA VAL A 231 -2.45 -12.95 0.50
C VAL A 231 -2.65 -13.88 1.70
N SER A 232 -2.00 -13.59 2.82
CA SER A 232 -2.06 -14.45 4.00
C SER A 232 -2.25 -13.70 5.32
N ASP A 233 -2.87 -14.35 6.30
CA ASP A 233 -2.92 -13.86 7.68
C ASP A 233 -3.58 -12.48 7.81
N CYS A 234 -4.58 -12.19 6.97
CA CYS A 234 -5.16 -10.86 6.87
C CYS A 234 -6.53 -10.76 7.57
N VAL A 235 -6.82 -9.58 8.12
CA VAL A 235 -8.11 -9.28 8.74
C VAL A 235 -8.73 -8.04 8.09
N PHE A 236 -9.98 -8.15 7.69
CA PHE A 236 -10.75 -7.07 7.07
C PHE A 236 -11.98 -6.76 7.91
N GLU A 237 -12.13 -5.51 8.35
CA GLU A 237 -13.24 -5.10 9.21
C GLU A 237 -13.94 -3.86 8.63
N ARG A 238 -15.25 -3.97 8.39
CA ARG A 238 -16.10 -2.85 7.94
C ARG A 238 -15.57 -2.13 6.68
N CYS A 239 -14.91 -2.86 5.79
CA CYS A 239 -14.59 -2.37 4.45
C CYS A 239 -15.78 -2.63 3.51
N ARG A 240 -15.94 -1.84 2.44
CA ARG A 240 -16.99 -2.13 1.43
C ARG A 240 -16.83 -3.54 0.86
N THR A 241 -15.59 -3.92 0.62
CA THR A 241 -15.13 -5.29 0.35
C THR A 241 -13.83 -5.49 1.14
N GLY A 242 -13.63 -6.65 1.76
CA GLY A 242 -12.38 -6.95 2.46
C GLY A 242 -11.24 -7.13 1.46
N LEU A 243 -11.34 -8.17 0.64
CA LEU A 243 -10.41 -8.47 -0.45
C LEU A 243 -11.16 -8.57 -1.77
N THR A 244 -10.69 -7.82 -2.77
CA THR A 244 -11.10 -7.93 -4.16
C THR A 244 -9.97 -8.49 -5.00
N ILE A 245 -10.26 -9.53 -5.77
CA ILE A 245 -9.35 -10.09 -6.78
C ILE A 245 -10.04 -9.93 -8.13
N HIS A 246 -9.50 -9.02 -8.92
CA HIS A 246 -10.07 -8.53 -10.16
C HIS A 246 -9.13 -8.87 -11.32
N GLY A 247 -9.70 -9.13 -12.49
CA GLY A 247 -8.94 -9.36 -13.71
C GLY A 247 -9.72 -8.94 -14.95
N ASN A 248 -9.16 -9.24 -16.12
CA ASN A 248 -9.69 -8.80 -17.40
C ASN A 248 -10.47 -9.91 -18.11
N ASN A 249 -11.28 -9.55 -19.09
CA ASN A 249 -12.13 -10.50 -19.84
C ASN A 249 -11.34 -11.58 -20.61
N ASP A 250 -10.03 -11.43 -20.76
CA ASP A 250 -9.11 -12.41 -21.37
C ASP A 250 -8.65 -13.53 -20.42
N TYR A 251 -9.18 -13.56 -19.18
CA TYR A 251 -8.79 -14.50 -18.12
C TYR A 251 -8.83 -15.98 -18.52
N GLN A 252 -9.69 -16.37 -19.47
CA GLN A 252 -9.79 -17.77 -19.92
C GLN A 252 -8.61 -18.21 -20.79
N THR A 253 -7.90 -17.28 -21.41
CA THR A 253 -6.86 -17.56 -22.42
C THR A 253 -5.49 -17.00 -22.07
N ARG A 254 -5.39 -16.09 -21.10
CA ARG A 254 -4.12 -15.51 -20.65
C ARG A 254 -3.30 -16.50 -19.80
N THR A 255 -2.08 -16.10 -19.46
CA THR A 255 -1.23 -16.84 -18.52
C THR A 255 -1.92 -17.02 -17.17
N LYS A 256 -1.56 -18.08 -16.45
CA LYS A 256 -2.20 -18.37 -15.17
C LYS A 256 -1.93 -17.27 -14.15
N ASP A 257 -2.95 -16.82 -13.42
CA ASP A 257 -2.78 -15.75 -12.42
C ASP A 257 -2.11 -16.28 -11.15
N ARG A 258 -2.26 -17.57 -10.79
CA ARG A 258 -1.57 -18.22 -9.65
C ARG A 258 -1.70 -17.41 -8.35
N ILE A 259 -2.94 -17.13 -7.96
CA ILE A 259 -3.24 -16.39 -6.73
C ILE A 259 -3.51 -17.37 -5.59
N VAL A 260 -2.88 -17.14 -4.44
CA VAL A 260 -3.10 -17.93 -3.22
C VAL A 260 -3.61 -17.02 -2.11
N VAL A 261 -4.74 -17.38 -1.51
CA VAL A 261 -5.30 -16.71 -0.34
C VAL A 261 -5.38 -17.69 0.81
N LYS A 262 -4.78 -17.39 1.96
CA LYS A 262 -4.84 -18.25 3.14
C LYS A 262 -5.07 -17.48 4.43
N ASP A 263 -5.80 -18.09 5.35
CA ASP A 263 -5.91 -17.62 6.74
C ASP A 263 -6.39 -16.15 6.82
N ILE A 264 -7.53 -15.87 6.18
CA ILE A 264 -8.13 -14.53 6.20
C ILE A 264 -9.43 -14.50 6.99
N SER A 265 -9.68 -13.39 7.67
CA SER A 265 -10.96 -13.10 8.34
C SER A 265 -11.60 -11.85 7.78
N CYS A 266 -12.84 -11.96 7.32
CA CYS A 266 -13.60 -10.83 6.80
C CYS A 266 -14.82 -10.61 7.70
N ILE A 267 -14.88 -9.46 8.36
CA ILE A 267 -15.88 -9.09 9.36
C ILE A 267 -16.61 -7.85 8.85
N ALA A 268 -17.91 -7.98 8.60
CA ALA A 268 -18.73 -6.96 7.93
C ALA A 268 -18.12 -6.47 6.60
N SER A 269 -17.35 -7.34 5.93
CA SER A 269 -16.61 -7.03 4.71
C SER A 269 -16.73 -8.22 3.76
N PRO A 270 -17.46 -8.14 2.64
CA PRO A 270 -17.55 -9.26 1.70
C PRO A 270 -16.24 -9.47 0.93
N LEU A 271 -16.15 -10.57 0.18
CA LEU A 271 -15.09 -10.82 -0.79
C LEU A 271 -15.63 -10.64 -2.22
N THR A 272 -14.78 -10.16 -3.13
CA THR A 272 -15.11 -10.09 -4.57
C THR A 272 -14.05 -10.80 -5.39
N ILE A 273 -14.47 -11.71 -6.27
CA ILE A 273 -13.60 -12.43 -7.21
C ILE A 273 -14.21 -12.31 -8.60
N TRP A 274 -13.46 -11.75 -9.55
CA TRP A 274 -13.99 -11.49 -10.89
C TRP A 274 -12.93 -11.62 -11.97
N CYS A 275 -13.25 -12.35 -13.05
CA CYS A 275 -12.44 -12.46 -14.25
C CYS A 275 -10.96 -12.83 -14.00
N ILE A 276 -10.73 -13.87 -13.21
CA ILE A 276 -9.39 -14.41 -12.92
C ILE A 276 -9.34 -15.91 -13.21
N ASN A 277 -8.14 -16.47 -13.28
CA ASN A 277 -7.93 -17.92 -13.38
C ASN A 277 -6.93 -18.42 -12.30
N ASP A 278 -6.95 -19.72 -11.98
CA ASP A 278 -5.93 -20.35 -11.10
C ASP A 278 -5.80 -19.75 -9.69
N LEU A 279 -6.95 -19.50 -9.03
CA LEU A 279 -7.05 -19.08 -7.63
C LEU A 279 -7.16 -20.28 -6.68
N GLN A 280 -6.39 -20.27 -5.59
CA GLN A 280 -6.51 -21.18 -4.47
C GLN A 280 -6.83 -20.40 -3.19
N MET A 281 -7.85 -20.84 -2.45
CA MET A 281 -8.23 -20.23 -1.18
C MET A 281 -8.39 -21.28 -0.07
N SER A 282 -7.85 -21.02 1.11
CA SER A 282 -7.98 -21.88 2.29
C SER A 282 -8.14 -21.06 3.58
N SER A 283 -8.83 -21.62 4.58
CA SER A 283 -9.03 -20.96 5.89
C SER A 283 -9.60 -19.54 5.79
N VAL A 284 -10.68 -19.38 5.02
CA VAL A 284 -11.38 -18.10 4.82
C VAL A 284 -12.56 -18.05 5.77
N ASN A 285 -12.48 -17.20 6.79
CA ASN A 285 -13.59 -16.92 7.69
C ASN A 285 -14.33 -15.66 7.22
N MET A 286 -15.64 -15.75 7.02
CA MET A 286 -16.47 -14.61 6.63
C MET A 286 -17.67 -14.48 7.57
N ASP A 287 -17.76 -13.33 8.22
CA ASP A 287 -18.95 -12.86 8.92
C ASP A 287 -19.44 -11.60 8.20
N CYS A 288 -20.53 -11.74 7.44
CA CYS A 288 -21.13 -10.63 6.69
C CYS A 288 -22.43 -10.13 7.32
N THR A 289 -22.75 -10.54 8.55
CA THR A 289 -24.03 -10.21 9.22
C THR A 289 -24.27 -8.71 9.33
N ALA A 290 -23.21 -7.93 9.49
CA ALA A 290 -23.23 -6.48 9.59
C ALA A 290 -22.75 -5.75 8.32
N SER A 291 -22.57 -6.45 7.19
CA SER A 291 -22.19 -5.82 5.93
C SER A 291 -23.38 -5.11 5.28
N PRO A 292 -23.22 -3.87 4.76
CA PRO A 292 -24.31 -3.16 4.09
C PRO A 292 -24.63 -3.70 2.70
N ASN A 293 -23.67 -4.39 2.05
CA ASN A 293 -23.76 -4.78 0.64
C ASN A 293 -23.69 -6.31 0.44
N ALA A 294 -23.63 -7.07 1.52
CA ALA A 294 -23.70 -8.52 1.54
C ALA A 294 -24.37 -8.97 2.84
N TYR A 295 -24.97 -10.14 2.86
CA TYR A 295 -25.61 -10.69 4.04
C TYR A 295 -25.25 -12.17 4.13
N GLY A 296 -24.81 -12.63 5.30
CA GLY A 296 -24.35 -14.01 5.53
C GLY A 296 -24.14 -14.27 7.00
#